data_AF-A0A4Z0V862-F1
#
_entry.id   AF-A0A4Z0V862-F1
#
_cell.length_a   1.000
_cell.length_b   1.000
_cell.length_c   1.000
_cell.angle_alpha   90.00
_cell.angle_beta   90.00
_cell.angle_gamma   90.00
#
_symmetry.space_group_name_H-M   'P 1'
#
loop_
_entity.id
_entity.type
_entity.pdbx_description
1 polymer ?
#
loop_
_entity_poly.entity_id
_entity_poly.type
_entity_poly.pdbx_seq_one_letter_code
_entity_poly.pdbx_strand_id
1 'polypeptide(L)'
;MKRKIFLFATAMIIALAAGAQSPFFKKCENVKGVTTVYVSKAMLEMAGNIGGIGLKDKTLLTEKIDNTQIVTSDNAKGREFIDKHLSMITSDKEYEVLVQINDDKENVRIYRQNIGKGKSRYVVICKEPEETTVITIEGSLSLEDVARCTKR
;
A
#
# COMPACT_ATOMS: atom_id res chain seq x y z
N MET A 1 26.89 8.49 -2.01
CA MET A 1 26.97 7.36 -2.97
C MET A 1 26.01 6.22 -2.63
N LYS A 2 25.71 5.94 -1.34
CA LYS A 2 24.73 4.90 -0.92
C LYS A 2 23.27 5.13 -1.42
N ARG A 3 22.76 6.38 -1.40
CA ARG A 3 21.44 6.72 -1.99
C ARG A 3 21.37 6.55 -3.50
N LYS A 4 22.46 6.79 -4.24
CA LYS A 4 22.46 6.68 -5.71
C LYS A 4 22.53 5.22 -6.19
N ILE A 5 23.19 4.34 -5.43
CA ILE A 5 23.20 2.89 -5.68
C ILE A 5 21.82 2.29 -5.41
N PHE A 6 21.13 2.74 -4.36
CA PHE A 6 19.74 2.35 -4.10
C PHE A 6 18.81 2.82 -5.23
N LEU A 7 18.92 4.09 -5.66
CA LEU A 7 18.15 4.62 -6.80
C LEU A 7 18.39 3.89 -8.13
N PHE A 8 19.61 3.43 -8.40
CA PHE A 8 19.93 2.70 -9.63
C PHE A 8 19.35 1.27 -9.63
N ALA A 9 19.33 0.62 -8.46
CA ALA A 9 18.65 -0.66 -8.27
C ALA A 9 17.12 -0.51 -8.37
N THR A 10 16.56 0.62 -7.95
CA THR A 10 15.13 0.96 -8.11
C THR A 10 14.76 1.22 -9.58
N ALA A 11 15.65 1.81 -10.38
CA ALA A 11 15.38 2.11 -11.80
C ALA A 11 15.24 0.86 -12.70
N MET A 12 15.93 -0.25 -12.37
CA MET A 12 15.82 -1.51 -13.13
C MET A 12 14.48 -2.26 -12.90
N ILE A 13 13.73 -1.94 -11.83
CA ILE A 13 12.46 -2.59 -11.49
C ILE A 13 11.27 -2.00 -12.29
N ILE A 14 11.45 -0.82 -12.90
CA ILE A 14 10.39 -0.04 -13.57
C ILE A 14 9.92 -0.70 -14.88
N ALA A 15 10.65 -1.68 -15.43
CA ALA A 15 10.36 -2.24 -16.75
C ALA A 15 9.32 -3.39 -16.82
N LEU A 16 8.73 -3.85 -15.70
CA LEU A 16 7.88 -5.06 -15.71
C LEU A 16 6.41 -4.92 -15.22
N ALA A 17 5.88 -3.72 -15.03
CA ALA A 17 4.59 -3.55 -14.32
C ALA A 17 3.42 -2.97 -15.14
N ALA A 18 3.34 -3.20 -16.45
CA ALA A 18 2.16 -2.84 -17.24
C ALA A 18 0.99 -3.83 -16.98
N GLY A 19 0.44 -3.87 -15.75
CA GLY A 19 -0.73 -4.71 -15.49
C GLY A 19 -1.30 -4.80 -14.06
N ALA A 20 -0.60 -4.39 -13.00
CA ALA A 20 -1.00 -4.80 -11.63
C ALA A 20 -1.11 -3.68 -10.57
N GLN A 21 -0.81 -2.43 -10.89
CA GLN A 21 -0.87 -1.34 -9.90
C GLN A 21 -2.24 -0.65 -9.87
N SER A 22 -2.65 -0.18 -8.69
CA SER A 22 -3.92 0.52 -8.52
C SER A 22 -3.95 1.85 -9.30
N PRO A 23 -5.15 2.33 -9.72
CA PRO A 23 -5.28 3.62 -10.40
C PRO A 23 -4.69 4.79 -9.60
N PHE A 24 -4.87 4.77 -8.27
CA PHE A 24 -4.33 5.78 -7.37
C PHE A 24 -2.78 5.76 -7.36
N PHE A 25 -2.18 4.58 -7.26
CA PHE A 25 -0.72 4.45 -7.27
C PHE A 25 -0.11 4.98 -8.56
N LYS A 26 -0.64 4.57 -9.72
CA LYS A 26 -0.19 5.05 -11.04
C LYS A 26 -0.26 6.57 -11.16
N LYS A 27 -1.27 7.20 -10.55
CA LYS A 27 -1.42 8.66 -10.53
C LYS A 27 -0.30 9.36 -9.76
N CYS A 28 0.35 8.65 -8.84
CA CYS A 28 1.38 9.16 -7.94
C CYS A 28 2.82 8.85 -8.40
N GLU A 29 3.03 7.91 -9.33
CA GLU A 29 4.36 7.36 -9.68
C GLU A 29 5.40 8.36 -10.22
N ASN A 30 5.02 9.57 -10.60
CA ASN A 30 5.94 10.57 -11.16
C ASN A 30 5.68 11.99 -10.62
N VAL A 31 5.21 12.08 -9.38
CA VAL A 31 4.84 13.36 -8.78
C VAL A 31 5.98 13.87 -7.91
N LYS A 32 6.46 15.08 -8.21
CA LYS A 32 7.53 15.70 -7.42
C LYS A 32 7.10 15.85 -5.97
N GLY A 33 7.88 15.29 -5.06
CA GLY A 33 7.60 15.34 -3.63
C GLY A 33 6.72 14.20 -3.11
N VAL A 34 6.36 13.24 -3.96
CA VAL A 34 5.68 12.01 -3.57
C VAL A 34 6.65 10.84 -3.76
N THR A 35 6.72 9.98 -2.75
CA THR A 35 7.48 8.72 -2.81
C THR A 35 6.50 7.59 -3.06
N THR A 36 6.77 6.78 -4.08
CA THR A 36 6.00 5.57 -4.37
C THR A 36 6.88 4.33 -4.25
N VAL A 37 6.35 3.28 -3.61
CA VAL A 37 7.02 1.98 -3.47
C VAL A 37 6.06 0.89 -3.92
N TYR A 38 6.51 0.02 -4.81
CA TYR A 38 5.78 -1.16 -5.25
C TYR A 38 6.54 -2.42 -4.84
N VAL A 39 5.86 -3.32 -4.12
CA VAL A 39 6.39 -4.62 -3.72
C VAL A 39 5.58 -5.69 -4.46
N SER A 40 6.26 -6.44 -5.32
CA SER A 40 5.64 -7.51 -6.10
C SER A 40 5.46 -8.78 -5.27
N LYS A 41 4.58 -9.68 -5.75
CA LYS A 41 4.45 -11.04 -5.22
C LYS A 41 5.78 -11.75 -5.05
N ALA A 42 6.64 -11.71 -6.07
CA ALA A 42 7.94 -12.39 -6.02
C ALA A 42 8.84 -11.85 -4.88
N MET A 43 8.79 -10.54 -4.60
CA MET A 43 9.52 -9.96 -3.47
C MET A 43 8.90 -10.34 -2.12
N LEU A 44 7.57 -10.41 -2.04
CA LEU A 44 6.87 -10.87 -0.82
C LEU A 44 7.15 -12.35 -0.54
N GLU A 45 7.16 -13.18 -1.58
CA GLU A 45 7.52 -14.59 -1.50
C GLU A 45 8.98 -14.78 -1.09
N MET A 46 9.89 -13.99 -1.65
CA MET A 46 11.29 -13.98 -1.23
C MET A 46 11.41 -13.58 0.24
N ALA A 47 10.74 -12.50 0.66
CA ALA A 47 10.75 -12.03 2.05
C ALA A 47 10.25 -13.12 3.01
N GLY A 48 9.09 -13.73 2.75
CA GLY A 48 8.51 -14.80 3.54
C GLY A 48 9.37 -16.07 3.63
N ASN A 49 10.30 -16.26 2.70
CA ASN A 49 11.21 -17.40 2.68
C ASN A 49 12.58 -17.12 3.34
N ILE A 50 12.84 -15.88 3.76
CA ILE A 50 14.02 -15.54 4.57
C ILE A 50 13.77 -16.03 6.02
N GLY A 51 14.76 -16.69 6.60
CA GLY A 51 14.66 -17.20 7.98
C GLY A 51 14.39 -16.09 9.00
N GLY A 52 13.56 -16.38 10.00
CA GLY A 52 13.20 -15.42 11.07
C GLY A 52 11.76 -14.89 11.00
N ILE A 53 10.99 -15.25 9.96
CA ILE A 53 9.56 -14.95 9.86
C ILE A 53 8.74 -16.14 10.36
N GLY A 54 7.77 -15.91 11.25
CA GLY A 54 6.90 -16.95 11.77
C GLY A 54 6.07 -17.61 10.66
N LEU A 55 5.74 -18.90 10.81
CA LEU A 55 5.01 -19.68 9.78
C LEU A 55 3.71 -19.01 9.32
N LYS A 56 2.99 -18.33 10.22
CA LYS A 56 1.73 -17.64 9.92
C LYS A 56 1.94 -16.39 9.06
N ASP A 57 2.95 -15.58 9.40
CA ASP A 57 3.33 -14.39 8.65
C ASP A 57 3.90 -14.77 7.28
N LYS A 58 4.61 -15.90 7.21
CA LYS A 58 5.05 -16.50 5.96
C LYS A 58 3.87 -16.79 5.03
N THR A 59 2.86 -17.55 5.48
CA THR A 59 1.68 -17.88 4.65
C THR A 59 0.95 -16.62 4.18
N LEU A 60 0.81 -15.61 5.05
CA LEU A 60 0.21 -14.33 4.67
C LEU A 60 0.99 -13.67 3.51
N LEU A 61 2.31 -13.55 3.66
CA LEU A 61 3.19 -12.89 2.69
C LEU A 61 3.32 -13.67 1.38
N THR A 62 3.43 -15.01 1.43
CA THR A 62 3.71 -15.84 0.25
C THR A 62 2.46 -16.23 -0.52
N GLU A 63 1.32 -16.41 0.15
CA GLU A 63 0.11 -16.97 -0.49
C GLU A 63 -1.03 -15.97 -0.60
N LYS A 64 -1.19 -15.07 0.38
CA LYS A 64 -2.38 -14.22 0.48
C LYS A 64 -2.19 -12.85 -0.17
N ILE A 65 -0.98 -12.33 -0.23
CA ILE A 65 -0.69 -11.01 -0.78
C ILE A 65 -0.07 -11.15 -2.17
N ASP A 66 -0.68 -10.49 -3.16
CA ASP A 66 -0.17 -10.46 -4.53
C ASP A 66 0.71 -9.23 -4.78
N ASN A 67 0.40 -8.09 -4.14
CA ASN A 67 1.27 -6.92 -4.17
C ASN A 67 0.98 -5.98 -2.99
N THR A 68 1.96 -5.13 -2.70
CA THR A 68 1.81 -3.99 -1.77
C THR A 68 2.32 -2.73 -2.44
N GLN A 69 1.60 -1.64 -2.25
CA GLN A 69 1.87 -0.33 -2.83
C GLN A 69 1.90 0.68 -1.69
N ILE A 70 2.90 1.55 -1.65
CA ILE A 70 2.99 2.62 -0.65
C ILE A 70 3.15 3.93 -1.39
N VAL A 71 2.34 4.91 -1.04
CA VAL A 71 2.46 6.30 -1.49
C VAL A 71 2.60 7.15 -0.24
N THR A 72 3.71 7.85 -0.08
CA THR A 72 3.94 8.75 1.06
C THR A 72 4.47 10.11 0.60
N SER A 73 4.16 11.15 1.36
CA SER A 73 4.79 12.45 1.25
C SER A 73 4.92 13.11 2.61
N ASP A 74 6.11 13.62 2.88
CA ASP A 74 6.47 14.45 4.04
C ASP A 74 6.51 15.95 3.70
N ASN A 75 6.15 16.32 2.47
CA ASN A 75 6.18 17.71 1.99
C ASN A 75 4.77 18.21 1.68
N ALA A 76 4.49 19.48 1.99
CA ALA A 76 3.16 20.06 1.86
C ALA A 76 2.54 19.92 0.45
N LYS A 77 3.30 20.18 -0.63
CA LYS A 77 2.79 20.07 -2.01
C LYS A 77 2.48 18.63 -2.41
N GLY A 78 3.29 17.67 -1.96
CA GLY A 78 3.06 16.24 -2.20
C GLY A 78 1.87 15.73 -1.40
N ARG A 79 1.72 16.16 -0.14
CA ARG A 79 0.55 15.89 0.70
C ARG A 79 -0.73 16.44 0.10
N GLU A 80 -0.75 17.69 -0.34
CA GLU A 80 -1.89 18.29 -1.05
C GLU A 80 -2.24 17.51 -2.32
N PHE A 81 -1.24 17.07 -3.08
CA PHE A 81 -1.47 16.24 -4.26
C PHE A 81 -2.14 14.91 -3.91
N ILE A 82 -1.60 14.19 -2.91
CA ILE A 82 -2.15 12.92 -2.45
C ILE A 82 -3.60 13.14 -2.02
N ASP A 83 -3.84 14.12 -1.15
CA ASP A 83 -5.14 14.43 -0.58
C ASP A 83 -6.20 14.74 -1.64
N LYS A 84 -5.82 15.49 -2.67
CA LYS A 84 -6.72 15.80 -3.80
C LYS A 84 -7.15 14.54 -4.57
N HIS A 85 -6.30 13.52 -4.63
CA HIS A 85 -6.55 12.29 -5.37
C HIS A 85 -7.08 11.14 -4.51
N LEU A 86 -7.14 11.30 -3.18
CA LEU A 86 -7.77 10.32 -2.29
C LEU A 86 -9.24 10.07 -2.62
N SER A 87 -9.93 11.02 -3.28
CA SER A 87 -11.31 10.85 -3.77
C SER A 87 -11.47 9.67 -4.73
N MET A 88 -10.40 9.24 -5.42
CA MET A 88 -10.38 8.02 -6.22
C MET A 88 -10.63 6.74 -5.40
N ILE A 89 -10.51 6.84 -4.08
CA ILE A 89 -10.72 5.76 -3.11
C ILE A 89 -11.92 6.11 -2.23
N THR A 90 -11.89 7.29 -1.60
CA THR A 90 -12.86 7.66 -0.56
C THR A 90 -14.26 7.97 -1.09
N SER A 91 -14.38 8.32 -2.37
CA SER A 91 -15.66 8.67 -3.01
C SER A 91 -16.15 7.58 -3.97
N ASP A 92 -15.39 6.50 -4.11
CA ASP A 92 -15.76 5.34 -4.94
C ASP A 92 -16.65 4.40 -4.11
N LYS A 93 -17.84 4.11 -4.63
CA LYS A 93 -18.87 3.29 -3.96
C LYS A 93 -18.46 1.83 -3.82
N GLU A 94 -17.47 1.38 -4.59
CA GLU A 94 -16.92 0.03 -4.52
C GLU A 94 -16.01 -0.17 -3.29
N TYR A 95 -15.65 0.91 -2.58
CA TYR A 95 -14.88 0.84 -1.35
C TYR A 95 -15.79 0.91 -0.10
N GLU A 96 -15.73 -0.15 0.69
CA GLU A 96 -16.31 -0.23 2.04
C GLU A 96 -15.33 0.34 3.06
N VAL A 97 -15.81 1.17 3.99
CA VAL A 97 -15.02 1.64 5.15
C VAL A 97 -15.03 0.55 6.21
N LEU A 98 -13.85 0.04 6.58
CA LEU A 98 -13.68 -0.97 7.63
C LEU A 98 -13.29 -0.37 8.97
N VAL A 99 -12.42 0.64 8.97
CA VAL A 99 -11.93 1.31 10.18
C VAL A 99 -11.85 2.81 9.93
N GLN A 100 -12.26 3.60 10.92
CA GLN A 100 -12.05 5.03 10.95
C GLN A 100 -11.64 5.45 12.37
N ILE A 101 -10.45 6.02 12.48
CA ILE A 101 -9.91 6.63 13.70
C ILE A 101 -9.69 8.09 13.37
N ASN A 102 -10.28 8.97 14.16
CA ASN A 102 -10.01 10.41 14.09
C ASN A 102 -9.42 10.82 15.44
N ASP A 103 -8.13 11.12 15.46
CA ASP A 103 -7.39 11.71 16.57
C ASP A 103 -6.89 13.10 16.13
N ASP A 104 -6.70 14.01 17.07
CA ASP A 104 -6.17 15.36 16.81
C ASP A 104 -4.80 15.34 16.12
N LYS A 105 -4.02 14.27 16.32
CA LYS A 105 -2.67 14.11 15.75
C LYS A 105 -2.60 13.11 14.60
N GLU A 106 -3.55 12.20 14.47
CA GLU A 106 -3.51 11.14 13.47
C GLU A 106 -4.92 10.76 13.02
N ASN A 107 -5.14 10.73 11.71
CA ASN A 107 -6.38 10.20 11.15
C ASN A 107 -6.06 8.96 10.33
N VAL A 108 -6.63 7.82 10.74
CA VAL A 108 -6.46 6.53 10.07
C VAL A 108 -7.78 6.07 9.50
N ARG A 109 -7.78 5.67 8.21
CA ARG A 109 -8.93 5.02 7.58
C ARG A 109 -8.49 3.76 6.84
N ILE A 110 -9.24 2.68 7.03
CA ILE A 110 -9.04 1.43 6.30
C ILE A 110 -10.25 1.20 5.42
N TYR A 111 -10.01 1.02 4.12
CA TYR A 111 -10.99 0.72 3.11
C TYR A 111 -10.78 -0.68 2.53
N ARG A 112 -11.84 -1.28 2.01
CA ARG A 112 -11.80 -2.53 1.25
C ARG A 112 -12.63 -2.42 -0.02
N GLN A 113 -12.06 -2.86 -1.13
CA GLN A 113 -12.76 -3.03 -2.41
C GLN A 113 -12.61 -4.48 -2.89
N ASN A 114 -13.68 -5.07 -3.42
CA ASN A 114 -13.58 -6.35 -4.13
C ASN A 114 -13.07 -6.11 -5.55
N ILE A 115 -11.97 -6.75 -5.94
CA ILE A 115 -11.35 -6.59 -7.27
C ILE A 115 -11.56 -7.83 -8.18
N GLY A 116 -12.49 -8.70 -7.80
CA GLY A 116 -12.87 -9.91 -8.54
C GLY A 116 -11.98 -11.11 -8.26
N LYS A 117 -12.41 -12.30 -8.75
CA LYS A 117 -11.67 -13.57 -8.63
C LYS A 117 -11.28 -13.95 -7.19
N GLY A 118 -12.12 -13.60 -6.21
CA GLY A 118 -11.86 -13.86 -4.79
C GLY A 118 -10.77 -12.97 -4.18
N LYS A 119 -10.36 -11.89 -4.86
CA LYS A 119 -9.35 -10.94 -4.38
C LYS A 119 -9.98 -9.66 -3.89
N SER A 120 -9.34 -9.04 -2.91
CA SER A 120 -9.70 -7.75 -2.33
C SER A 120 -8.49 -6.81 -2.37
N ARG A 121 -8.79 -5.52 -2.52
CA ARG A 121 -7.86 -4.42 -2.31
C ARG A 121 -8.18 -3.78 -0.97
N TYR A 122 -7.20 -3.75 -0.09
CA TYR A 122 -7.25 -3.03 1.17
C TYR A 122 -6.44 -1.75 1.04
N VAL A 123 -6.98 -0.62 1.47
CA VAL A 123 -6.27 0.67 1.48
C VAL A 123 -6.27 1.22 2.88
N VAL A 124 -5.08 1.46 3.43
CA VAL A 124 -4.86 2.17 4.69
C VAL A 124 -4.41 3.59 4.35
N ILE A 125 -5.14 4.58 4.83
CA ILE A 125 -4.78 6.00 4.72
C ILE A 125 -4.45 6.47 6.13
N CYS A 126 -3.20 6.87 6.35
CA CYS A 126 -2.73 7.51 7.56
C CYS A 126 -2.40 8.98 7.24
N LYS A 127 -3.05 9.90 7.96
CA LYS A 127 -2.80 11.33 7.85
C LYS A 127 -2.31 11.86 9.18
N GLU A 128 -1.07 12.35 9.16
CA GLU A 128 -0.44 13.10 10.22
C GLU A 128 -0.23 14.55 9.77
N PRO A 129 0.04 15.51 10.68
CA PRO A 129 0.23 16.92 10.33
C PRO A 129 1.30 17.15 9.25
N GLU A 130 2.38 16.35 9.28
CA GLU A 130 3.54 16.51 8.41
C GLU A 130 3.73 15.37 7.40
N GLU A 131 2.97 14.28 7.50
CA GLU A 131 3.09 13.13 6.62
C GLU A 131 1.71 12.59 6.22
N THR A 132 1.54 12.29 4.93
CA THR A 132 0.41 11.49 4.46
C THR A 132 0.94 10.21 3.85
N THR A 133 0.49 9.08 4.38
CA THR A 133 0.85 7.74 3.88
C THR A 133 -0.41 6.98 3.45
N VAL A 134 -0.35 6.38 2.27
CA VAL A 134 -1.38 5.51 1.71
C VAL A 134 -0.75 4.17 1.38
N ILE A 135 -1.21 3.12 2.03
CA ILE A 135 -0.75 1.75 1.82
C ILE A 135 -1.89 0.97 1.17
N THR A 136 -1.63 0.37 0.01
CA THR A 136 -2.57 -0.50 -0.68
C THR A 136 -2.02 -1.91 -0.69
N ILE A 137 -2.84 -2.88 -0.26
CA ILE A 137 -2.51 -4.30 -0.26
C ILE A 137 -3.56 -5.02 -1.11
N GLU A 138 -3.13 -5.76 -2.11
CA GLU A 138 -4.01 -6.55 -2.97
C GLU A 138 -3.71 -8.04 -2.82
N GLY A 139 -4.76 -8.84 -2.76
CA GLY A 139 -4.61 -10.29 -2.68
C GLY A 139 -5.89 -10.99 -2.23
N SER A 140 -5.75 -12.24 -1.81
CA SER A 140 -6.85 -13.10 -1.33
C SER A 140 -7.05 -13.02 0.18
N LEU A 141 -6.79 -11.84 0.76
CA LEU A 141 -6.93 -11.55 2.20
C LEU A 141 -8.41 -11.50 2.61
N SER A 142 -8.76 -12.32 3.60
CA SER A 142 -10.06 -12.27 4.27
C SER A 142 -10.09 -11.19 5.37
N LEU A 143 -11.29 -10.81 5.82
CA LEU A 143 -11.43 -9.94 7.00
C LEU A 143 -10.83 -10.57 8.26
N GLU A 144 -10.84 -11.91 8.37
CA GLU A 144 -10.18 -12.61 9.46
C GLU A 144 -8.66 -12.48 9.41
N ASP A 145 -8.06 -12.51 8.22
CA ASP A 145 -6.62 -12.27 8.04
C ASP A 145 -6.26 -10.87 8.56
N VAL A 146 -7.06 -9.86 8.20
CA VAL A 146 -6.85 -8.46 8.65
C VAL A 146 -7.05 -8.33 10.17
N ALA A 147 -8.11 -8.94 10.72
CA ALA A 147 -8.37 -8.91 12.16
C ALA A 147 -7.29 -9.63 12.98
N ARG A 148 -6.58 -10.59 12.39
CA ARG A 148 -5.42 -11.22 13.04
C ARG A 148 -4.24 -10.26 13.13
N CYS A 149 -4.00 -9.44 12.11
CA CYS A 149 -2.91 -8.46 12.11
C CYS A 149 -3.10 -7.35 13.16
N THR A 150 -4.30 -7.16 13.70
CA THR A 150 -4.58 -6.15 14.75
C THR A 150 -4.58 -6.71 16.16
N LYS A 151 -4.56 -8.04 16.35
CA LYS A 151 -4.47 -8.67 17.67
C LYS A 151 -3.01 -8.81 18.08
N ARG A 152 -2.63 -8.08 19.14
CA ARG A 152 -1.34 -8.24 19.85
C ARG A 152 -1.31 -9.51 20.68
#